data_AF-A0A851HD81-F1
#
_entry.id   AF-A0A851HD81-F1
#
_cell.length_a   1.000
_cell.length_b   1.000
_cell.length_c   1.000
_cell.angle_alpha   90.00
_cell.angle_beta   90.00
_cell.angle_gamma   90.00
#
_symmetry.space_group_name_H-M   'P 1'
#
loop_
_entity.id
_entity.type
_entity.pdbx_description
1 polymer ?
#
loop_
_entity_poly.entity_id
_entity_poly.type
_entity_poly.pdbx_seq_one_letter_code
_entity_poly.pdbx_strand_id
1 'polypeptide(L)'
;MKFWNLNLLSYLPTFSSFLIGLFTGFVVALLLYILVSIKNFNKRSKIHKSKYEITDEEINQLIKDTQEEFKSNMDEKKDEFMMILYQSVRKLIYETSHKFYPDSPFPYLEITLDESLTFMKYLQQRIDELFENKMVRMFKKMTLRRIFTLKQKLVDKKYIDKYKKTNKAISFVTGALNLINPFHWAKKLFFNRFYKSIFEKIGCAILVIVGEEVYKVYSKTIFTSEQDLEDYLKELQEEVKRQEKEEKK
;
A
#
# COMPACT_ATOMS: atom_id res chain seq x y z
N MET A 1 -12.58 -79.04 -10.74
CA MET A 1 -11.53 -78.33 -11.51
C MET A 1 -11.45 -76.91 -10.95
N LYS A 2 -10.47 -76.64 -10.07
CA LYS A 2 -10.17 -75.29 -9.56
C LYS A 2 -9.49 -74.47 -10.67
N PHE A 3 -9.46 -73.16 -10.49
CA PHE A 3 -8.66 -72.14 -11.17
C PHE A 3 -9.43 -71.16 -12.06
N TRP A 4 -10.23 -70.33 -11.42
CA TRP A 4 -10.27 -68.90 -11.72
C TRP A 4 -10.17 -68.13 -10.40
N ASN A 5 -8.97 -68.08 -9.83
CA ASN A 5 -8.67 -67.12 -8.76
C ASN A 5 -8.11 -65.87 -9.45
N LEU A 6 -9.00 -65.08 -10.04
CA LEU A 6 -8.68 -63.74 -10.51
C LEU A 6 -8.48 -62.87 -9.26
N ASN A 7 -7.25 -62.78 -8.79
CA ASN A 7 -6.82 -61.76 -7.83
C ASN A 7 -6.81 -60.39 -8.55
N LEU A 8 -7.96 -59.94 -9.02
CA LEU A 8 -8.15 -58.60 -9.60
C LEU A 8 -7.79 -57.51 -8.60
N LEU A 9 -7.99 -57.79 -7.30
CA LEU A 9 -7.55 -56.94 -6.20
C LEU A 9 -6.03 -56.72 -6.16
N SER A 10 -5.20 -57.69 -6.60
CA SER A 10 -3.73 -57.53 -6.55
C SER A 10 -3.17 -56.60 -7.62
N TYR A 11 -3.95 -56.29 -8.66
CA TYR A 11 -3.57 -55.36 -9.74
C TYR A 11 -4.09 -53.92 -9.51
N LEU A 12 -4.98 -53.71 -8.54
CA LEU A 12 -5.47 -52.38 -8.17
C LEU A 12 -4.35 -51.41 -7.75
N PRO A 13 -3.33 -51.83 -6.97
CA PRO A 13 -2.23 -50.94 -6.59
C PRO A 13 -1.35 -50.50 -7.78
N THR A 14 -1.15 -51.39 -8.75
CA THR A 14 -0.38 -51.06 -9.97
C THR A 14 -1.16 -50.14 -10.90
N PHE A 15 -2.48 -50.35 -11.03
CA PHE A 15 -3.35 -49.49 -11.82
C PHE A 15 -3.51 -48.10 -11.19
N SER A 16 -3.66 -48.02 -9.87
CA SER A 16 -3.70 -46.73 -9.16
C SER A 16 -2.37 -45.98 -9.27
N SER A 17 -1.24 -46.67 -9.19
CA SER A 17 0.09 -46.06 -9.38
C SER A 17 0.27 -45.50 -10.80
N PHE A 18 -0.25 -46.18 -11.83
CA PHE A 18 -0.27 -45.69 -13.21
C PHE A 18 -1.14 -44.42 -13.35
N LEU A 19 -2.35 -44.42 -12.79
CA LEU A 19 -3.24 -43.25 -12.82
C LEU A 19 -2.65 -42.06 -12.08
N ILE A 20 -2.00 -42.28 -10.94
CA ILE A 20 -1.28 -41.24 -10.21
C ILE A 20 -0.15 -40.68 -11.08
N GLY A 21 0.67 -41.53 -11.69
CA GLY A 21 1.74 -41.09 -12.59
C GLY A 21 1.23 -40.29 -13.79
N LEU A 22 0.15 -40.73 -14.41
CA LEU A 22 -0.50 -40.03 -15.53
C LEU A 22 -1.07 -38.68 -15.09
N PHE A 23 -1.72 -38.61 -13.94
CA PHE A 23 -2.23 -37.36 -13.37
C PHE A 23 -1.09 -36.40 -13.01
N THR A 24 -0.02 -36.89 -12.39
CA THR A 24 1.18 -36.09 -12.11
C THR A 24 1.81 -35.55 -13.39
N GLY A 25 1.91 -36.38 -14.44
CA GLY A 25 2.39 -35.94 -15.75
C GLY A 25 1.52 -34.85 -16.36
N PHE A 26 0.20 -34.97 -16.25
CA PHE A 26 -0.74 -33.94 -16.70
C PHE A 26 -0.58 -32.64 -15.90
N VAL A 27 -0.45 -32.72 -14.58
CA VAL A 27 -0.22 -31.55 -13.72
C VAL A 27 1.09 -30.84 -14.09
N VAL A 28 2.18 -31.59 -14.30
CA VAL A 28 3.47 -31.02 -14.71
C VAL A 28 3.38 -30.36 -16.09
N ALA A 29 2.74 -31.01 -17.07
CA ALA A 29 2.54 -30.44 -18.39
C ALA A 29 1.69 -29.16 -18.36
N LEU A 30 0.64 -29.14 -17.53
CA LEU A 30 -0.22 -27.97 -17.32
C LEU A 30 0.56 -26.81 -16.67
N LEU A 31 1.42 -27.09 -15.68
CA LEU A 31 2.29 -26.07 -15.08
C LEU A 31 3.29 -25.49 -16.11
N LEU A 32 3.92 -26.34 -16.92
CA LEU A 32 4.82 -25.88 -17.98
C LEU A 32 4.10 -25.03 -19.04
N TYR A 33 2.89 -25.42 -19.42
CA TYR A 33 2.05 -24.65 -20.33
C TYR A 33 1.74 -23.26 -19.77
N ILE A 34 1.35 -23.17 -18.49
CA ILE A 34 1.10 -21.89 -17.83
C ILE A 34 2.36 -21.01 -17.85
N LEU A 35 3.54 -21.55 -17.51
CA LEU A 35 4.79 -20.80 -17.51
C LEU A 35 5.14 -20.22 -18.89
N VAL A 36 5.00 -21.03 -19.95
CA VAL A 36 5.25 -20.57 -21.33
C VAL A 36 4.22 -19.54 -21.76
N SER A 37 2.96 -19.72 -21.36
CA SER A 37 1.87 -18.78 -21.65
C SER A 37 2.17 -17.41 -21.03
N ILE A 38 2.50 -17.34 -19.74
CA ILE A 38 2.88 -16.10 -19.04
C ILE A 38 4.05 -15.41 -19.77
N LYS A 39 5.08 -16.16 -20.17
CA LYS A 39 6.23 -15.62 -20.91
C LYS A 39 5.84 -15.01 -22.25
N ASN A 40 4.88 -15.60 -22.96
CA ASN A 40 4.41 -15.08 -24.25
C ASN A 40 3.49 -13.86 -24.08
N PHE A 41 2.70 -13.80 -23.02
CA PHE A 41 1.89 -12.62 -22.68
C PHE A 41 2.78 -11.40 -22.38
N ASN A 42 3.84 -11.56 -21.56
CA ASN A 42 4.75 -10.47 -21.21
C ASN A 42 5.56 -9.91 -22.39
N LYS A 43 5.77 -10.68 -23.46
CA LYS A 43 6.45 -10.17 -24.67
C LYS A 43 5.62 -9.16 -25.45
N ARG A 44 4.29 -9.19 -25.32
CA ARG A 44 3.38 -8.28 -26.03
C ARG A 44 3.18 -6.95 -25.30
N SER A 45 3.53 -6.86 -24.02
CA SER A 45 3.37 -5.68 -23.18
C SER A 45 4.61 -4.79 -23.16
N LYS A 46 5.36 -4.67 -24.27
CA LYS A 46 6.49 -3.72 -24.34
C LYS A 46 5.99 -2.34 -23.91
N ILE A 47 6.63 -1.83 -22.85
CA ILE A 47 6.34 -0.62 -22.09
C ILE A 47 5.72 0.45 -23.01
N HIS A 48 4.41 0.63 -22.93
CA HIS A 48 3.75 1.77 -23.55
C HIS A 48 4.12 2.99 -22.70
N LYS A 49 5.08 3.78 -23.19
CA LYS A 49 5.26 5.15 -22.70
C LYS A 49 3.93 5.88 -22.90
N SER A 50 3.48 6.62 -21.87
CA SER A 50 2.26 7.42 -21.97
C SER A 50 2.39 8.34 -23.18
N LYS A 51 1.33 8.42 -23.98
CA LYS A 51 1.26 9.34 -25.13
C LYS A 51 1.12 10.80 -24.67
N TYR A 52 0.72 11.00 -23.41
CA TYR A 52 0.45 12.28 -22.80
C TYR A 52 1.60 12.67 -21.87
N GLU A 53 2.17 13.86 -22.12
CA GLU A 53 3.08 14.53 -21.22
C GLU A 53 2.26 15.41 -20.28
N ILE A 54 2.40 15.17 -18.98
CA ILE A 54 1.75 15.95 -17.93
C ILE A 54 2.82 16.79 -17.27
N THR A 55 2.54 18.09 -17.12
CA THR A 55 3.46 19.02 -16.45
C THR A 55 3.41 18.86 -14.93
N ASP A 56 4.51 19.20 -14.27
CA ASP A 56 4.59 19.22 -12.81
C ASP A 56 3.53 20.15 -12.20
N GLU A 57 3.21 21.26 -12.85
CA GLU A 57 2.17 22.19 -12.41
C GLU A 57 0.79 21.55 -12.31
N GLU A 58 0.41 20.73 -13.30
CA GLU A 58 -0.89 20.09 -13.33
C GLU A 58 -1.07 19.06 -12.20
N ILE A 59 -0.01 18.34 -11.86
CA ILE A 59 -0.02 17.39 -10.75
C ILE A 59 -0.02 18.11 -9.42
N ASN A 60 0.79 19.17 -9.29
CA ASN A 60 0.80 19.99 -8.09
C ASN A 60 -0.57 20.61 -7.82
N GLN A 61 -1.29 21.01 -8.86
CA GLN A 61 -2.66 21.49 -8.73
C GLN A 61 -3.62 20.37 -8.28
N LEU A 62 -3.53 19.19 -8.91
CA LEU A 62 -4.33 18.02 -8.52
C LEU A 62 -4.15 17.63 -7.05
N ILE A 63 -2.89 17.64 -6.57
CA ILE A 63 -2.55 17.37 -5.18
C ILE A 63 -3.17 18.43 -4.26
N LYS A 64 -3.05 19.72 -4.61
CA LYS A 64 -3.63 20.82 -3.81
C LYS A 64 -5.15 20.72 -3.73
N ASP A 65 -5.82 20.51 -4.86
CA ASP A 65 -7.28 20.37 -4.91
C ASP A 65 -7.74 19.19 -4.04
N THR A 66 -7.04 18.05 -4.12
CA THR A 66 -7.31 16.87 -3.29
C THR A 66 -7.06 17.15 -1.80
N GLN A 67 -6.03 17.95 -1.45
CA GLN A 67 -5.78 18.36 -0.08
C GLN A 67 -6.87 19.28 0.47
N GLU A 68 -7.38 20.20 -0.33
CA GLU A 68 -8.47 21.10 0.06
C GLU A 68 -9.76 20.32 0.29
N GLU A 69 -10.10 19.40 -0.61
CA GLU A 69 -11.23 18.48 -0.43
C GLU A 69 -11.06 17.62 0.83
N PHE A 70 -9.86 17.08 1.06
CA PHE A 70 -9.55 16.30 2.25
C PHE A 70 -9.76 17.12 3.54
N LYS A 71 -9.31 18.38 3.58
CA LYS A 71 -9.51 19.29 4.72
C LYS A 71 -10.99 19.58 4.95
N SER A 72 -11.72 19.89 3.89
CA SER A 72 -13.16 20.13 3.95
C SER A 72 -13.92 18.93 4.54
N ASN A 73 -13.64 17.73 4.03
CA ASN A 73 -14.24 16.50 4.53
C ASN A 73 -13.88 16.20 6.01
N MET A 74 -12.66 16.53 6.42
CA MET A 74 -12.20 16.42 7.82
C MET A 74 -12.90 17.42 8.76
N ASP A 75 -13.37 18.55 8.25
CA ASP A 75 -14.16 19.51 9.01
C ASP A 75 -15.56 19.00 9.32
N GLU A 76 -16.18 18.33 8.35
CA GLU A 76 -17.53 17.75 8.44
C GLU A 76 -17.57 16.42 9.22
N LYS A 77 -16.66 15.48 8.92
CA LYS A 77 -16.69 14.10 9.42
C LYS A 77 -15.50 13.78 10.33
N LYS A 78 -15.48 14.40 11.50
CA LYS A 78 -14.34 14.45 12.44
C LYS A 78 -13.77 13.09 12.90
N ASP A 79 -14.54 12.00 12.81
CA ASP A 79 -14.16 10.69 13.35
C ASP A 79 -13.70 9.67 12.29
N GLU A 80 -13.70 10.08 11.01
CA GLU A 80 -13.48 9.20 9.85
C GLU A 80 -12.13 9.42 9.14
N PHE A 81 -11.12 9.97 9.82
CA PHE A 81 -9.79 10.28 9.24
C PHE A 81 -9.25 9.20 8.28
N MET A 82 -9.22 7.93 8.71
CA MET A 82 -8.69 6.83 7.89
C MET A 82 -9.50 6.60 6.61
N MET A 83 -10.82 6.73 6.69
CA MET A 83 -11.71 6.52 5.56
C MET A 83 -11.61 7.67 4.56
N ILE A 84 -11.61 8.91 5.05
CA ILE A 84 -11.45 10.12 4.23
C ILE A 84 -10.08 10.09 3.53
N LEU A 85 -9.00 9.80 4.27
CA LEU A 85 -7.65 9.71 3.70
C LEU A 85 -7.56 8.61 2.64
N TYR A 86 -8.13 7.43 2.90
CA TYR A 86 -8.15 6.32 1.94
C TYR A 86 -8.89 6.71 0.65
N GLN A 87 -10.03 7.40 0.76
CA GLN A 87 -10.78 7.88 -0.39
C GLN A 87 -9.98 8.93 -1.19
N SER A 88 -9.37 9.91 -0.51
CA SER A 88 -8.53 10.92 -1.17
C SER A 88 -7.31 10.31 -1.86
N VAL A 89 -6.64 9.35 -1.23
CA VAL A 89 -5.51 8.63 -1.84
C VAL A 89 -5.95 7.85 -3.08
N ARG A 90 -7.07 7.13 -3.01
CA ARG A 90 -7.61 6.38 -4.16
C ARG A 90 -7.99 7.28 -5.31
N LYS A 91 -8.63 8.42 -5.01
CA LYS A 91 -8.98 9.43 -6.00
C LYS A 91 -7.72 9.95 -6.68
N LEU A 92 -6.71 10.36 -5.90
CA LEU A 92 -5.46 10.90 -6.41
C LEU A 92 -4.72 9.90 -7.32
N ILE A 93 -4.64 8.63 -6.92
CA ILE A 93 -4.04 7.56 -7.75
C ILE A 93 -4.83 7.41 -9.06
N TYR A 94 -6.16 7.35 -8.99
CA TYR A 94 -7.00 7.19 -10.16
C TYR A 94 -6.88 8.38 -11.12
N GLU A 95 -7.03 9.60 -10.64
CA GLU A 95 -6.98 10.81 -11.47
C GLU A 95 -5.59 10.99 -12.10
N THR A 96 -4.52 10.76 -11.34
CA THR A 96 -3.16 10.81 -11.87
C THR A 96 -2.96 9.76 -12.96
N SER A 97 -3.27 8.49 -12.68
CA SER A 97 -3.11 7.40 -13.65
C SER A 97 -3.96 7.58 -14.90
N HIS A 98 -5.19 8.07 -14.77
CA HIS A 98 -6.09 8.33 -15.90
C HIS A 98 -5.58 9.44 -16.81
N LYS A 99 -4.88 10.45 -16.29
CA LYS A 99 -4.25 11.46 -17.14
C LYS A 99 -3.14 10.86 -18.03
N PHE A 100 -2.39 9.86 -17.53
CA PHE A 100 -1.33 9.19 -18.30
C PHE A 100 -1.88 8.13 -19.28
N TYR A 101 -2.94 7.43 -18.88
CA TYR A 101 -3.56 6.34 -19.63
C TYR A 101 -5.09 6.54 -19.75
N PRO A 102 -5.56 7.57 -20.49
CA PRO A 102 -6.99 7.92 -20.55
C PRO A 102 -7.84 6.86 -21.26
N ASP A 103 -7.25 6.15 -22.22
CA ASP A 103 -7.94 5.12 -23.01
C ASP A 103 -8.02 3.76 -22.28
N SER A 104 -7.34 3.61 -21.13
CA SER A 104 -7.35 2.37 -20.37
C SER A 104 -8.63 2.27 -19.50
N PRO A 105 -9.32 1.12 -19.49
CA PRO A 105 -10.43 0.89 -18.56
C PRO A 105 -9.96 0.80 -17.10
N PHE A 106 -8.68 0.50 -16.87
CA PHE A 106 -8.07 0.39 -15.55
C PHE A 106 -6.72 1.11 -15.49
N PRO A 107 -6.69 2.46 -15.55
CA PRO A 107 -5.43 3.23 -15.64
C PRO A 107 -4.48 2.97 -14.46
N TYR A 108 -5.03 2.73 -13.27
CA TYR A 108 -4.26 2.44 -12.06
C TYR A 108 -3.56 1.05 -12.09
N LEU A 109 -3.81 0.22 -13.10
CA LEU A 109 -3.17 -1.08 -13.34
C LEU A 109 -2.19 -1.07 -14.52
N GLU A 110 -1.97 0.09 -15.16
CA GLU A 110 -1.03 0.25 -16.29
C GLU A 110 0.45 0.37 -15.85
N ILE A 111 0.75 -0.09 -14.63
CA ILE A 111 2.10 -0.17 -14.09
C ILE A 111 2.52 -1.64 -13.95
N THR A 112 3.80 -1.92 -14.20
CA THR A 112 4.32 -3.28 -14.04
C THR A 112 4.52 -3.63 -12.57
N LEU A 113 4.69 -4.93 -12.28
CA LEU A 113 5.01 -5.37 -10.91
C LEU A 113 6.30 -4.73 -10.40
N ASP A 114 7.32 -4.62 -11.26
CA ASP A 114 8.59 -4.00 -10.89
C ASP A 114 8.40 -2.52 -10.51
N GLU A 115 7.67 -1.78 -11.35
CA GLU A 115 7.34 -0.38 -11.08
C GLU A 115 6.53 -0.20 -9.79
N SER A 116 5.63 -1.15 -9.49
CA SER A 116 4.84 -1.14 -8.25
C SER A 116 5.70 -1.42 -7.00
N LEU A 117 6.72 -2.28 -7.10
CA LEU A 117 7.64 -2.55 -6.01
C LEU A 117 8.56 -1.37 -5.75
N THR A 118 9.07 -0.74 -6.82
CA THR A 118 9.85 0.49 -6.75
C THR A 118 9.03 1.63 -6.15
N PHE A 119 7.79 1.81 -6.57
CA PHE A 119 6.84 2.74 -5.95
C PHE A 119 6.70 2.50 -4.44
N MET A 120 6.47 1.25 -4.02
CA MET A 120 6.33 0.90 -2.60
C MET A 120 7.58 1.23 -1.80
N LYS A 121 8.78 1.00 -2.36
CA LYS A 121 10.06 1.31 -1.72
C LYS A 121 10.21 2.82 -1.49
N TYR A 122 9.98 3.65 -2.50
CA TYR A 122 10.06 5.10 -2.37
C TYR A 122 8.97 5.67 -1.44
N LEU A 123 7.75 5.14 -1.54
CA LEU A 123 6.66 5.52 -0.65
C LEU A 123 7.01 5.21 0.81
N GLN A 124 7.55 4.01 1.08
CA GLN A 124 8.00 3.63 2.41
C GLN A 124 9.08 4.58 2.93
N GLN A 125 10.10 4.89 2.13
CA GLN A 125 11.19 5.79 2.52
C GLN A 125 10.64 7.18 2.90
N ARG A 126 9.81 7.77 2.04
CA ARG A 126 9.27 9.12 2.27
C ARG A 126 8.28 9.19 3.43
N ILE A 127 7.49 8.14 3.65
CA ILE A 127 6.66 8.04 4.86
C ILE A 127 7.56 7.93 6.09
N ASP A 128 8.67 7.20 6.02
CA ASP A 128 9.58 7.10 7.14
C ASP A 128 10.19 8.46 7.50
N GLU A 129 10.66 9.22 6.50
CA GLU A 129 11.16 10.60 6.61
C GLU A 129 10.10 11.54 7.23
N LEU A 130 8.83 11.44 6.79
CA LEU A 130 7.72 12.20 7.38
C LEU A 130 7.64 11.96 8.89
N PHE A 131 7.75 10.70 9.32
CA PHE A 131 7.67 10.31 10.73
C PHE A 131 8.96 10.57 11.53
N GLU A 132 10.05 10.99 10.90
CA GLU A 132 11.25 11.46 11.63
C GLU A 132 11.13 12.90 12.12
N ASN A 133 10.21 13.67 11.54
CA ASN A 133 9.95 15.04 11.93
C ASN A 133 9.54 15.14 13.41
N LYS A 134 10.12 16.11 14.13
CA LYS A 134 9.93 16.36 15.57
C LYS A 134 8.46 16.38 16.01
N MET A 135 7.53 16.84 15.16
CA MET A 135 6.10 16.90 15.49
C MET A 135 5.40 15.54 15.50
N VAL A 136 5.77 14.63 14.60
CA VAL A 136 5.06 13.35 14.39
C VAL A 136 5.87 12.11 14.81
N ARG A 137 7.14 12.30 15.17
CA ARG A 137 8.05 11.25 15.66
C ARG A 137 7.52 10.48 16.87
N MET A 138 6.68 11.11 17.70
CA MET A 138 6.05 10.41 18.81
C MET A 138 5.12 9.28 18.35
N PHE A 139 4.49 9.40 17.17
CA PHE A 139 3.62 8.37 16.61
C PHE A 139 4.40 7.20 15.99
N LYS A 140 5.61 7.44 15.43
CA LYS A 140 6.47 6.41 14.81
C LYS A 140 6.74 5.22 15.73
N LYS A 141 7.00 5.50 17.02
CA LYS A 141 7.33 4.48 18.04
C LYS A 141 6.10 3.92 18.77
N MET A 142 4.89 4.34 18.39
CA MET A 142 3.67 3.84 19.04
C MET A 142 3.22 2.53 18.43
N THR A 143 2.91 1.56 19.29
CA THR A 143 2.20 0.35 18.85
C THR A 143 0.83 0.70 18.26
N LEU A 144 0.38 -0.06 17.26
CA LEU A 144 -0.96 0.10 16.67
C LEU A 144 -2.08 0.02 17.73
N ARG A 145 -1.93 -0.86 18.73
CA ARG A 145 -2.85 -0.94 19.88
C ARG A 145 -2.95 0.40 20.61
N ARG A 146 -1.82 1.07 20.87
CA ARG A 146 -1.80 2.36 21.56
C ARG A 146 -2.47 3.45 20.73
N ILE A 147 -2.23 3.47 19.41
CA ILE A 147 -2.91 4.38 18.47
C ILE A 147 -4.44 4.15 18.49
N PHE A 148 -4.88 2.89 18.40
CA PHE A 148 -6.29 2.53 18.47
C PHE A 148 -6.95 2.95 19.79
N THR A 149 -6.28 2.71 20.92
CA THR A 149 -6.81 3.14 22.23
C THR A 149 -6.83 4.66 22.41
N LEU A 150 -5.89 5.40 21.81
CA LEU A 150 -5.94 6.87 21.80
C LEU A 150 -7.14 7.36 21.00
N LYS A 151 -7.39 6.79 19.81
CA LYS A 151 -8.59 7.09 19.01
C LYS A 151 -9.85 6.90 19.85
N GLN A 152 -10.01 5.73 20.48
CA GLN A 152 -11.18 5.45 21.33
C GLN A 152 -11.31 6.43 22.50
N LYS A 153 -10.24 6.76 23.20
CA LYS A 153 -10.30 7.70 24.34
C LYS A 153 -10.64 9.14 23.96
N LEU A 154 -10.32 9.54 22.72
CA LEU A 154 -10.57 10.89 22.21
C LEU A 154 -11.95 11.01 21.57
N VAL A 155 -12.48 9.94 20.97
CA VAL A 155 -13.74 9.92 20.22
C VAL A 155 -14.91 9.35 21.04
N ASP A 156 -14.71 8.26 21.80
CA ASP A 156 -15.79 7.57 22.51
C ASP A 156 -16.12 8.21 23.87
N LYS A 157 -17.24 8.96 23.93
CA LYS A 157 -17.83 9.48 25.19
C LYS A 157 -18.09 8.38 26.24
N LYS A 158 -18.36 7.14 25.81
CA LYS A 158 -18.71 5.99 26.69
C LYS A 158 -17.63 5.66 27.74
N TYR A 159 -16.35 5.82 27.42
CA TYR A 159 -15.26 5.59 28.39
C TYR A 159 -15.08 6.76 29.36
N ILE A 160 -15.34 7.98 28.90
CA ILE A 160 -15.32 9.20 29.74
C ILE A 160 -16.43 9.10 30.80
N ASP A 161 -17.62 8.63 30.44
CA ASP A 161 -18.76 8.54 31.36
C ASP A 161 -18.64 7.37 32.37
N LYS A 162 -17.97 6.28 32.01
CA LYS A 162 -17.69 5.16 32.92
C LYS A 162 -16.65 5.54 34.00
N TYR A 163 -15.67 6.37 33.65
CA TYR A 163 -14.70 6.93 34.59
C TYR A 163 -15.34 7.96 35.54
N LYS A 164 -16.31 8.74 35.06
CA LYS A 164 -17.09 9.67 35.91
C LYS A 164 -17.99 8.95 36.92
N LYS A 165 -18.56 7.79 36.54
CA LYS A 165 -19.48 7.01 37.41
C LYS A 165 -18.78 6.27 38.57
N THR A 166 -17.49 5.97 38.45
CA THR A 166 -16.77 5.13 39.44
C THR A 166 -16.18 5.92 40.61
N ASN A 167 -16.01 7.23 40.49
CA ASN A 167 -15.56 8.09 41.59
C ASN A 167 -16.66 9.09 42.00
N LYS A 168 -17.60 8.65 42.85
CA LYS A 168 -18.65 9.52 43.44
C LYS A 168 -18.10 10.71 44.25
N ALA A 169 -16.86 10.66 44.71
CA ALA A 169 -16.19 11.79 45.38
C ALA A 169 -15.76 12.92 44.41
N ILE A 170 -15.65 12.65 43.11
CA ILE A 170 -15.23 13.63 42.10
C ILE A 170 -16.42 14.49 41.63
N SER A 171 -17.65 13.97 41.64
CA SER A 171 -18.82 14.71 41.09
C SER A 171 -19.15 15.98 41.88
N PHE A 172 -18.97 16.00 43.20
CA PHE A 172 -19.27 17.17 44.03
C PHE A 172 -18.20 18.29 43.91
N VAL A 173 -16.95 17.93 43.62
CA VAL A 173 -15.84 18.89 43.44
C VAL A 173 -15.77 19.42 41.99
N THR A 174 -16.23 18.65 41.00
CA THR A 174 -16.21 19.06 39.58
C THR A 174 -17.20 20.16 39.20
N GLY A 175 -18.28 20.39 39.97
CA GLY A 175 -19.25 21.45 39.68
C GLY A 175 -18.66 22.86 39.84
N ALA A 176 -17.86 23.07 40.88
CA ALA A 176 -17.23 24.36 41.19
C ALA A 176 -15.82 24.52 40.55
N LEU A 177 -15.07 23.43 40.36
CA LEU A 177 -13.71 23.51 39.78
C LEU A 177 -13.65 23.43 38.24
N ASN A 178 -14.72 23.02 37.53
CA ASN A 178 -14.68 22.92 36.05
C ASN A 178 -14.58 24.28 35.33
N LEU A 179 -14.94 25.39 35.98
CA LEU A 179 -14.76 26.74 35.44
C LEU A 179 -13.33 27.27 35.65
N ILE A 180 -12.66 26.86 36.74
CA ILE A 180 -11.36 27.40 37.17
C ILE A 180 -10.18 26.47 36.83
N ASN A 181 -10.41 25.19 36.54
CA ASN A 181 -9.34 24.22 36.27
C ASN A 181 -8.75 24.42 34.84
N PRO A 182 -7.53 24.99 34.70
CA PRO A 182 -6.92 25.22 33.40
C PRO A 182 -6.66 23.92 32.63
N PHE A 183 -6.57 22.79 33.33
CA PHE A 183 -6.39 21.46 32.72
C PHE A 183 -7.64 20.98 31.96
N HIS A 184 -8.84 21.36 32.39
CA HIS A 184 -10.09 20.99 31.72
C HIS A 184 -10.31 21.82 30.43
N TRP A 185 -10.03 23.13 30.49
CA TRP A 185 -10.06 24.01 29.32
C TRP A 185 -8.91 23.69 28.35
N ALA A 186 -7.70 23.41 28.84
CA ALA A 186 -6.60 22.91 28.02
C ALA A 186 -6.97 21.57 27.35
N LYS A 187 -7.57 20.62 28.09
CA LYS A 187 -8.06 19.36 27.52
C LYS A 187 -9.14 19.57 26.45
N LYS A 188 -10.06 20.51 26.63
CA LYS A 188 -11.20 20.71 25.71
C LYS A 188 -10.83 21.55 24.47
N LEU A 189 -10.04 22.60 24.64
CA LEU A 189 -9.66 23.53 23.56
C LEU A 189 -8.35 23.15 22.88
N PHE A 190 -7.31 22.83 23.67
CA PHE A 190 -5.97 22.56 23.13
C PHE A 190 -5.92 21.19 22.46
N PHE A 191 -6.36 20.12 23.12
CA PHE A 191 -6.23 18.77 22.56
C PHE A 191 -7.10 18.54 21.32
N ASN A 192 -8.35 19.02 21.29
CA ASN A 192 -9.23 18.81 20.13
C ASN A 192 -8.76 19.58 18.88
N ARG A 193 -8.29 20.84 19.03
CA ARG A 193 -7.78 21.62 17.89
C ARG A 193 -6.40 21.16 17.44
N PHE A 194 -5.50 20.89 18.40
CA PHE A 194 -4.14 20.44 18.11
C PHE A 194 -4.13 19.06 17.45
N TYR A 195 -4.90 18.10 17.98
CA TYR A 195 -5.00 16.77 17.41
C TYR A 195 -5.59 16.81 15.99
N LYS A 196 -6.69 17.53 15.79
CA LYS A 196 -7.28 17.70 14.46
C LYS A 196 -6.29 18.31 13.47
N SER A 197 -5.60 19.38 13.86
CA SER A 197 -4.59 20.03 13.02
C SER A 197 -3.40 19.12 12.70
N ILE A 198 -2.97 18.28 13.63
CA ILE A 198 -1.91 17.29 13.37
C ILE A 198 -2.38 16.24 12.37
N PHE A 199 -3.54 15.63 12.57
CA PHE A 199 -4.05 14.60 11.67
C PHE A 199 -4.30 15.15 10.27
N GLU A 200 -4.86 16.35 10.18
CA GLU A 200 -5.01 17.06 8.91
C GLU A 200 -3.67 17.25 8.21
N LYS A 201 -2.65 17.79 8.91
CA LYS A 201 -1.31 17.98 8.35
C LYS A 201 -0.63 16.67 7.95
N ILE A 202 -0.79 15.61 8.72
CA ILE A 202 -0.28 14.27 8.37
C ILE A 202 -0.98 13.78 7.10
N GLY A 203 -2.30 13.88 7.03
CA GLY A 203 -3.06 13.48 5.85
C GLY A 203 -2.64 14.26 4.60
N CYS A 204 -2.53 15.59 4.69
CA CYS A 204 -2.03 16.42 3.59
C CYS A 204 -0.61 16.02 3.17
N ALA A 205 0.30 15.77 4.12
CA ALA A 205 1.66 15.35 3.80
C ALA A 205 1.69 13.98 3.09
N ILE A 206 0.86 13.03 3.53
CA ILE A 206 0.69 11.74 2.85
C ILE A 206 0.16 11.94 1.42
N LEU A 207 -0.80 12.84 1.21
CA LEU A 207 -1.31 13.15 -0.13
C LEU A 207 -0.23 13.75 -1.05
N VAL A 208 0.65 14.63 -0.54
CA VAL A 208 1.79 15.12 -1.32
C VAL A 208 2.71 13.96 -1.71
N ILE A 209 3.11 13.16 -0.73
CA ILE A 209 4.03 12.03 -0.95
C ILE A 209 3.44 11.08 -1.98
N VAL A 210 2.19 10.64 -1.79
CA VAL A 210 1.52 9.72 -2.72
C VAL A 210 1.40 10.36 -4.10
N GLY A 211 0.94 11.61 -4.21
CA GLY A 211 0.74 12.26 -5.50
C GLY A 211 2.04 12.39 -6.30
N GLU A 212 3.12 12.82 -5.65
CA GLU A 212 4.44 12.92 -6.28
C GLU A 212 5.00 11.55 -6.66
N GLU A 213 4.90 10.53 -5.81
CA GLU A 213 5.42 9.19 -6.13
C GLU A 213 4.58 8.51 -7.22
N VAL A 214 3.25 8.67 -7.21
CA VAL A 214 2.39 8.17 -8.29
C VAL A 214 2.75 8.88 -9.59
N TYR A 215 2.91 10.20 -9.58
CA TYR A 215 3.33 10.94 -10.77
C TYR A 215 4.62 10.38 -11.35
N LYS A 216 5.68 10.27 -10.54
CA LYS A 216 6.99 9.79 -10.98
C LYS A 216 6.95 8.38 -11.58
N VAL A 217 6.16 7.47 -11.00
CA VAL A 217 6.00 6.10 -11.50
C VAL A 217 5.34 6.11 -12.87
N TYR A 218 4.30 6.90 -13.03
CA TYR A 218 3.51 6.95 -14.26
C TYR A 218 4.20 7.75 -15.38
N SER A 219 4.95 8.80 -15.05
CA SER A 219 5.81 9.56 -15.96
C SER A 219 7.08 8.80 -16.37
N LYS A 220 7.32 7.61 -15.77
CA LYS A 220 8.51 6.76 -15.96
C LYS A 220 9.84 7.43 -15.60
N THR A 221 9.82 8.52 -14.84
CA THR A 221 11.01 9.33 -14.53
C THR A 221 11.96 8.60 -13.56
N ILE A 222 11.42 7.73 -12.69
CA ILE A 222 12.20 6.94 -11.71
C ILE A 222 13.09 5.89 -12.39
N PHE A 223 12.70 5.44 -13.58
CA PHE A 223 13.35 4.33 -14.28
C PHE A 223 14.48 4.79 -15.21
N THR A 224 14.64 6.11 -15.43
CA THR A 224 15.73 6.62 -16.26
C THR A 224 17.10 6.40 -15.59
N SER A 225 17.17 6.38 -14.24
CA SER A 225 18.40 6.05 -13.50
C SER A 225 18.58 4.55 -13.22
N GLU A 226 17.52 3.74 -13.31
CA GLU A 226 17.59 2.28 -13.14
C GLU A 226 17.93 1.56 -14.45
N GLN A 227 17.60 2.16 -15.60
CA GLN A 227 18.00 1.66 -16.93
C GLN A 227 19.53 1.56 -17.06
N ASP A 228 20.28 2.49 -16.46
CA ASP A 228 21.75 2.43 -16.38
C ASP A 228 22.25 1.23 -15.56
N LEU A 229 21.54 0.84 -14.50
CA LEU A 229 21.91 -0.31 -13.67
C LEU A 229 21.57 -1.63 -14.36
N GLU A 230 20.44 -1.71 -15.07
CA GLU A 230 20.05 -2.91 -15.80
C GLU A 230 20.96 -3.15 -17.02
N ASP A 231 21.39 -2.07 -17.69
CA ASP A 231 22.39 -2.16 -18.77
C ASP A 231 23.78 -2.53 -18.22
N TYR A 232 24.17 -2.01 -17.06
CA TYR A 232 25.38 -2.46 -16.33
C TYR A 232 25.31 -3.94 -15.91
N LEU A 233 24.16 -4.41 -15.41
CA LEU A 233 23.96 -5.81 -15.04
C LEU A 233 23.94 -6.75 -16.26
N LYS A 234 23.43 -6.30 -17.42
CA LYS A 234 23.54 -7.04 -18.68
C LYS A 234 24.98 -7.15 -19.13
N GLU A 235 25.74 -6.08 -19.04
CA GLU A 235 27.17 -6.06 -19.38
C GLU A 235 27.95 -7.05 -18.51
N LEU A 236 27.70 -7.06 -17.19
CA LEU A 236 28.27 -8.05 -16.26
C LEU A 236 27.86 -9.49 -16.60
N GLN A 237 26.60 -9.73 -16.97
CA GLN A 237 26.15 -11.07 -17.39
C GLN A 237 26.76 -11.52 -18.71
N GLU A 238 27.04 -10.60 -19.63
CA GLU A 238 27.73 -10.88 -20.87
C GLU A 238 29.23 -11.15 -20.67
N GLU A 239 29.88 -10.43 -19.75
CA GLU A 239 31.27 -10.68 -19.34
C GLU A 239 31.44 -12.06 -18.69
N VAL A 240 30.58 -12.42 -17.74
CA VAL A 240 30.60 -13.75 -17.12
C VAL A 240 30.44 -14.86 -18.17
N LYS A 241 29.55 -14.67 -19.15
CA LYS A 241 29.37 -15.62 -20.26
C LYS A 241 30.56 -15.68 -21.23
N ARG A 242 31.36 -14.61 -21.35
CA ARG A 242 32.61 -14.63 -22.15
C ARG A 242 33.71 -15.37 -21.42
N GLN A 243 33.88 -15.14 -20.12
CA GLN A 243 34.87 -15.83 -19.30
C GLN A 243 34.60 -17.35 -19.24
N GLU A 244 33.35 -17.78 -19.10
CA GLU A 244 32.98 -19.20 -19.15
C GLU A 244 33.22 -19.88 -20.53
N LYS A 245 33.34 -19.09 -21.61
CA LYS A 245 33.66 -19.60 -22.95
C LYS A 245 35.17 -19.64 -23.22
N GLU A 246 35.95 -18.79 -22.56
CA GLU A 246 37.41 -18.77 -22.67
C GLU A 246 38.07 -19.87 -21.84
N GLU A 247 37.49 -20.26 -20.69
CA GLU A 247 37.96 -21.40 -19.89
C GLU A 247 37.64 -22.78 -20.49
N LYS A 248 36.82 -22.85 -21.55
CA LYS A 248 36.44 -24.08 -22.27
C LYS A 248 37.19 -24.28 -23.60
N LYS A 249 38.20 -23.47 -23.89
CA LYS A 249 39.13 -23.61 -25.03
C LYS A 249 40.52 -23.99 -24.53
#